data_AF-A0A8W8JW13-F1
#
_entry.id   AF-A0A8W8JW13-F1
#
_cell.length_a   1.000
_cell.length_b   1.000
_cell.length_c   1.000
_cell.angle_alpha   90.00
_cell.angle_beta   90.00
_cell.angle_gamma   90.00
#
_symmetry.space_group_name_H-M   'P 1'
#
loop_
_entity.id
_entity.type
_entity.pdbx_description
1 polymer ?
#
loop_
_entity_poly.entity_id
_entity_poly.type
_entity_poly.pdbx_seq_one_letter_code
_entity_poly.pdbx_strand_id
1 'polypeptide(L)'
;MWKYLVLIAVFLVILQDTEGVCRLPGKIQTACENKGIILHCGMHQVLHVFDAMYGREDKHTCSRSGKHKSTSCTARNVLKKVKSKCNGRRSCRLRARNSVFGDPCHGTLKYLRVRYECRRRCK
;
A
#
# COMPACT_ATOMS: atom_id res chain seq x y z
N MET A 1 -12.86 25.43 35.56
CA MET A 1 -12.16 25.91 34.35
C MET A 1 -11.64 24.77 33.47
N TRP A 2 -10.95 23.75 34.01
CA TRP A 2 -10.50 22.55 33.25
C TRP A 2 -11.60 21.79 32.51
N LYS A 3 -12.82 21.72 33.07
CA LYS A 3 -13.98 21.04 32.44
C LYS A 3 -14.30 21.59 31.04
N TYR A 4 -14.16 22.90 30.83
CA TYR A 4 -14.40 23.54 29.53
C TYR A 4 -13.26 23.30 28.54
N LEU A 5 -12.01 23.25 29.02
CA LEU A 5 -10.85 22.91 28.18
C LEU A 5 -10.94 21.47 27.65
N VAL A 6 -11.43 20.52 28.46
CA VAL A 6 -11.70 19.13 28.01
C VAL A 6 -12.80 19.11 26.96
N LEU A 7 -13.89 19.86 27.16
CA LEU A 7 -14.98 19.95 26.18
C LEU A 7 -14.53 20.60 24.86
N ILE A 8 -13.71 21.65 24.89
CA ILE A 8 -13.13 22.27 23.69
C ILE A 8 -12.21 21.30 22.95
N ALA A 9 -11.36 20.55 23.66
CA ALA A 9 -10.52 19.52 23.05
C ALA A 9 -11.36 18.39 22.42
N VAL A 10 -12.42 17.96 23.09
CA VAL A 10 -13.37 16.96 22.56
C VAL A 10 -14.12 17.50 21.34
N PHE A 11 -14.54 18.78 21.33
CA PHE A 11 -15.20 19.40 20.18
C PHE A 11 -14.23 19.57 19.00
N LEU A 12 -12.97 19.91 19.25
CA LEU A 12 -11.92 19.97 18.22
C LEU A 12 -11.58 18.58 17.65
N VAL A 13 -11.67 17.51 18.46
CA VAL A 13 -11.55 16.12 18.00
C VAL A 13 -12.79 15.70 17.20
N ILE A 14 -14.00 16.04 17.64
CA ILE A 14 -15.26 15.75 16.93
C ILE A 14 -15.36 16.52 15.59
N LEU A 15 -14.79 17.73 15.49
CA LEU A 15 -14.72 18.48 14.23
C LEU A 15 -13.69 17.94 13.22
N GLN A 16 -12.80 17.01 13.61
CA GLN A 16 -11.78 16.45 12.74
C GLN A 16 -12.17 15.09 12.12
N ASP A 17 -13.26 14.46 12.58
CA ASP A 17 -13.68 13.15 12.11
C ASP A 17 -15.09 13.19 11.50
N THR A 18 -15.17 13.61 10.23
CA THR A 18 -15.97 13.01 9.14
C THR A 18 -16.15 14.01 7.99
N GLU A 19 -15.06 14.47 7.40
CA GLU A 19 -15.16 14.89 6.00
C GLU A 19 -15.48 13.62 5.19
N GLY A 20 -16.73 13.44 4.75
CA GLY A 20 -17.21 12.21 4.10
C GLY A 20 -16.24 11.66 3.05
N VAL A 21 -15.50 10.59 3.37
CA VAL A 21 -14.56 9.93 2.45
C VAL A 21 -15.18 8.65 1.93
N CYS A 22 -15.47 8.63 0.63
CA CYS A 22 -15.96 7.47 -0.09
C CYS A 22 -14.76 6.54 -0.36
N ARG A 23 -14.78 5.34 0.24
CA ARG A 23 -13.81 4.27 -0.03
C ARG A 23 -14.34 3.37 -1.14
N LEU A 24 -13.60 3.27 -2.23
CA LEU A 24 -13.95 2.38 -3.34
C LEU A 24 -13.43 0.96 -3.10
N PRO A 25 -13.96 -0.06 -3.80
CA PRO A 25 -13.48 -1.43 -3.66
C PRO A 25 -11.96 -1.55 -3.79
N GLY A 26 -11.37 -2.34 -2.89
CA GLY A 26 -9.94 -2.59 -2.86
C GLY A 26 -9.46 -3.30 -4.13
N LYS A 27 -8.28 -2.92 -4.59
CA LYS A 27 -7.57 -3.49 -5.72
C LYS A 27 -6.26 -4.10 -5.26
N ILE A 28 -5.88 -5.20 -5.91
CA ILE A 28 -4.59 -5.87 -5.68
C ILE A 28 -3.80 -5.78 -6.98
N GLN A 29 -2.55 -5.34 -6.90
CA GLN A 29 -1.61 -5.39 -8.02
C GLN A 29 -0.30 -6.04 -7.60
N THR A 30 0.26 -6.81 -8.52
CA THR A 30 1.49 -7.58 -8.30
C THR A 30 2.49 -7.32 -9.42
N ALA A 31 3.77 -7.12 -9.08
CA ALA A 31 4.89 -7.14 -10.02
C ALA A 31 5.95 -8.13 -9.56
N CYS A 32 6.43 -8.95 -10.49
CA CYS A 32 7.60 -9.78 -10.27
C CYS A 32 8.87 -8.93 -10.11
N GLU A 33 9.89 -9.46 -9.44
CA GLU A 33 11.19 -8.81 -9.31
C GLU A 33 11.71 -8.31 -10.67
N ASN A 34 12.28 -7.12 -10.66
CA ASN A 34 12.73 -6.34 -11.81
C ASN A 34 11.64 -5.79 -12.75
N LYS A 35 10.35 -6.07 -12.49
CA LYS A 35 9.22 -5.45 -13.17
C LYS A 35 8.65 -4.26 -12.39
N GLY A 36 7.66 -3.59 -12.95
CA GLY A 36 6.97 -2.47 -12.30
C GLY A 36 5.47 -2.51 -12.51
N ILE A 37 4.75 -1.87 -11.60
CA ILE A 37 3.29 -1.67 -11.66
C ILE A 37 2.97 -0.18 -11.61
N ILE A 38 1.81 0.18 -12.13
CA ILE A 38 1.24 1.52 -12.01
C ILE A 38 -0.07 1.40 -11.25
N LEU A 39 -0.14 1.99 -10.05
CA LEU A 39 -1.40 2.15 -9.33
C LEU A 39 -2.11 3.38 -9.89
N HIS A 40 -3.41 3.27 -10.15
CA HIS A 40 -4.17 4.37 -10.74
C HIS A 40 -5.58 4.45 -10.15
N CYS A 41 -6.06 5.68 -9.95
CA CYS A 41 -7.43 6.01 -9.56
C CYS A 41 -8.10 6.94 -10.59
N GLY A 42 -9.43 6.96 -10.60
CA GLY A 42 -10.23 7.80 -11.47
C GLY A 42 -10.07 9.30 -11.18
N MET A 43 -10.82 10.13 -11.90
CA MET A 43 -10.84 11.58 -11.65
C MET A 43 -11.34 11.88 -10.23
N HIS A 44 -10.74 12.89 -9.59
CA HIS A 44 -11.05 13.31 -8.22
C HIS A 44 -10.89 12.21 -7.14
N GLN A 45 -10.14 11.15 -7.45
CA GLN A 45 -9.82 10.08 -6.52
C GLN A 45 -8.31 10.06 -6.23
N VAL A 46 -7.97 9.66 -5.01
CA VAL A 46 -6.59 9.51 -4.55
C VAL A 46 -6.32 8.09 -4.10
N LEU A 47 -5.09 7.64 -4.29
CA LEU A 47 -4.60 6.35 -3.83
C LEU A 47 -4.53 6.33 -2.31
N HIS A 48 -5.04 5.25 -1.73
CA HIS A 48 -4.82 4.89 -0.34
C HIS A 48 -4.34 3.44 -0.27
N VAL A 49 -3.05 3.27 0.00
CA VAL A 49 -2.42 1.97 0.17
C VAL A 49 -2.63 1.51 1.61
N PHE A 50 -3.19 0.32 1.79
CA PHE A 50 -3.44 -0.25 3.11
C PHE A 50 -2.60 -1.49 3.41
N ASP A 51 -2.11 -2.20 2.40
CA ASP A 51 -1.18 -3.32 2.56
C ASP A 51 -0.15 -3.37 1.41
N ALA A 52 1.09 -3.76 1.72
CA ALA A 52 2.13 -3.99 0.72
C ALA A 52 3.25 -4.87 1.27
N MET A 53 3.68 -5.84 0.45
CA MET A 53 4.79 -6.73 0.76
C MET A 53 5.71 -6.87 -0.45
N TYR A 54 7.01 -7.07 -0.19
CA TYR A 54 8.01 -7.39 -1.19
C TYR A 54 8.81 -8.59 -0.70
N GLY A 55 8.76 -9.69 -1.46
CA GLY A 55 9.29 -10.96 -1.00
C GLY A 55 8.65 -12.14 -1.70
N ARG A 56 8.45 -13.26 -0.99
CA ARG A 56 7.75 -14.43 -1.50
C ARG A 56 6.98 -15.13 -0.37
N GLU A 57 5.66 -15.15 -0.48
CA GLU A 57 4.74 -15.86 0.42
C GLU A 57 4.20 -17.16 -0.21
N ASP A 58 4.28 -17.31 -1.53
CA ASP A 58 3.71 -18.46 -2.25
C ASP A 58 4.57 -18.96 -3.44
N LYS A 59 4.26 -20.16 -3.93
CA LYS A 59 5.01 -20.87 -4.97
C LYS A 59 4.60 -20.51 -6.41
N HIS A 60 3.42 -19.90 -6.58
CA HIS A 60 2.75 -19.75 -7.88
C HIS A 60 2.94 -18.34 -8.45
N THR A 61 2.89 -17.32 -7.61
CA THR A 61 3.08 -15.93 -8.00
C THR A 61 4.46 -15.75 -8.61
N CYS A 62 4.48 -15.19 -9.82
CA CYS A 62 5.70 -14.95 -10.60
C CYS A 62 6.52 -16.22 -10.89
N SER A 63 5.86 -17.37 -10.94
CA SER A 63 6.50 -18.66 -11.20
C SER A 63 6.19 -19.12 -12.62
N ARG A 64 7.21 -19.29 -13.47
CA ARG A 64 7.04 -19.86 -14.82
C ARG A 64 6.91 -21.39 -14.79
N SER A 65 7.33 -22.04 -13.71
CA SER A 65 7.49 -23.50 -13.65
C SER A 65 6.94 -24.15 -12.37
N GLY A 66 6.41 -23.38 -11.41
CA GLY A 66 5.90 -23.89 -10.14
C GLY A 66 6.96 -24.40 -9.15
N LYS A 67 8.25 -24.37 -9.50
CA LYS A 67 9.35 -25.00 -8.74
C LYS A 67 10.01 -24.12 -7.68
N HIS A 68 9.45 -22.96 -7.35
CA HIS A 68 10.02 -22.13 -6.29
C HIS A 68 9.70 -22.71 -4.91
N LYS A 69 10.71 -22.79 -4.04
CA LYS A 69 10.49 -23.08 -2.62
C LYS A 69 9.66 -21.94 -2.01
N SER A 70 8.62 -22.28 -1.25
CA SER A 70 7.91 -21.27 -0.46
C SER A 70 8.79 -20.95 0.75
N THR A 71 9.20 -19.70 0.87
CA THR A 71 10.18 -19.31 1.91
C THR A 71 9.59 -18.33 2.92
N SER A 72 8.33 -17.90 2.75
CA SER A 72 7.67 -16.89 3.58
C SER A 72 8.62 -15.75 3.98
N CYS A 73 9.24 -15.11 2.99
CA CYS A 73 10.20 -14.02 3.19
C CYS A 73 9.57 -12.70 2.79
N THR A 74 9.71 -11.68 3.64
CA THR A 74 9.15 -10.34 3.39
C THR A 74 10.12 -9.26 3.86
N ALA A 75 10.37 -8.27 3.01
CA ALA A 75 11.21 -7.13 3.35
C ALA A 75 10.54 -6.22 4.40
N ARG A 76 11.36 -5.58 5.24
CA ARG A 76 10.88 -4.63 6.27
C ARG A 76 10.48 -3.30 5.64
N ASN A 77 9.51 -2.63 6.26
CA ASN A 77 9.07 -1.27 5.91
C ASN A 77 8.50 -1.09 4.49
N VAL A 78 8.10 -2.16 3.81
CA VAL A 78 7.55 -2.08 2.44
C VAL A 78 6.30 -1.20 2.40
N LEU A 79 5.34 -1.44 3.30
CA LEU A 79 4.13 -0.63 3.40
C LEU A 79 4.43 0.86 3.61
N LYS A 80 5.36 1.20 4.51
CA LYS A 80 5.75 2.59 4.77
C LYS A 80 6.32 3.26 3.51
N LYS A 81 7.23 2.58 2.81
CA LYS A 81 7.83 3.08 1.54
C LYS A 81 6.77 3.28 0.46
N VAL A 82 5.85 2.32 0.29
CA VAL A 82 4.80 2.42 -0.72
C VAL A 82 3.77 3.50 -0.37
N LYS A 83 3.33 3.60 0.90
CA LYS A 83 2.45 4.68 1.37
C LYS A 83 3.06 6.06 1.14
N SER A 84 4.31 6.27 1.56
CA SER A 84 5.03 7.54 1.39
C SER A 84 5.12 7.95 -0.08
N LYS A 85 5.29 6.98 -0.99
CA LYS A 85 5.40 7.25 -2.42
C LYS A 85 4.05 7.48 -3.12
N CYS A 86 2.99 6.77 -2.71
CA CYS A 86 1.75 6.69 -3.49
C CYS A 86 0.53 7.38 -2.87
N ASN A 87 0.42 7.46 -1.54
CA ASN A 87 -0.79 7.98 -0.90
C ASN A 87 -1.04 9.44 -1.30
N GLY A 88 -2.31 9.79 -1.50
CA GLY A 88 -2.73 11.14 -1.90
C GLY A 88 -2.53 11.46 -3.39
N ARG A 89 -1.88 10.58 -4.15
CA ARG A 89 -1.69 10.75 -5.61
C ARG A 89 -2.78 10.02 -6.39
N ARG A 90 -3.10 10.49 -7.59
CA ARG A 90 -4.00 9.77 -8.51
C ARG A 90 -3.32 8.56 -9.19
N SER A 91 -2.03 8.70 -9.50
CA SER A 91 -1.22 7.68 -10.17
C SER A 91 0.14 7.52 -9.48
N CYS A 92 0.62 6.27 -9.36
CA CYS A 92 1.89 5.97 -8.71
C CYS A 92 2.60 4.80 -9.40
N ARG A 93 3.83 5.03 -9.88
CA ARG A 93 4.68 3.98 -10.47
C ARG A 93 5.61 3.37 -9.42
N LEU A 94 5.57 2.05 -9.28
CA LEU A 94 6.41 1.26 -8.38
C LEU A 94 7.28 0.29 -9.18
N ARG A 95 8.53 0.10 -8.75
CA ARG A 95 9.46 -0.89 -9.31
C ARG A 95 9.77 -1.92 -8.24
N ALA A 96 9.54 -3.19 -8.54
CA ALA A 96 9.80 -4.31 -7.65
C ALA A 96 11.29 -4.69 -7.68
N ARG A 97 12.15 -3.92 -7.01
CA ARG A 97 13.61 -4.10 -7.05
C ARG A 97 14.23 -4.09 -5.65
N ASN A 98 15.30 -4.86 -5.49
CA ASN A 98 16.10 -4.91 -4.25
C ASN A 98 16.69 -3.55 -3.90
N SER A 99 17.03 -2.72 -4.88
CA SER A 99 17.52 -1.35 -4.65
C SER A 99 16.49 -0.42 -3.98
N VAL A 100 15.20 -0.78 -3.99
CA VAL A 100 14.12 0.00 -3.37
C VAL A 100 13.72 -0.59 -2.03
N PHE A 101 13.52 -1.91 -1.98
CA PHE A 101 12.92 -2.58 -0.82
C PHE A 101 13.93 -3.36 0.03
N GLY A 102 15.14 -3.58 -0.45
CA GLY A 102 16.12 -4.54 0.11
C GLY A 102 15.93 -5.93 -0.49
N ASP A 103 16.83 -6.85 -0.15
CA ASP A 103 16.75 -8.27 -0.55
C ASP A 103 16.51 -9.16 0.69
N PRO A 104 15.25 -9.49 1.02
CA PRO A 104 14.92 -10.29 2.21
C PRO A 104 15.23 -11.79 2.08
N CYS A 105 15.49 -12.28 0.87
CA CYS A 105 15.73 -13.70 0.60
C CYS A 105 16.56 -13.85 -0.68
N HIS A 106 17.87 -13.79 -0.52
CA HIS A 106 18.84 -13.94 -1.60
C HIS A 106 18.64 -15.28 -2.34
N GLY A 107 18.78 -15.25 -3.66
CA GLY A 107 18.59 -16.43 -4.52
C GLY A 107 17.13 -16.85 -4.73
N THR A 108 16.16 -16.14 -4.13
CA THR A 108 14.74 -16.36 -4.36
C THR A 108 14.17 -15.22 -5.21
N LEU A 109 13.47 -15.58 -6.29
CA LEU A 109 12.75 -14.61 -7.11
C LEU A 109 11.62 -14.01 -6.28
N LYS A 110 11.58 -12.70 -6.10
CA LYS A 110 10.56 -12.02 -5.27
C LYS A 110 9.45 -11.42 -6.11
N TYR A 111 8.41 -10.94 -5.46
CA TYR A 111 7.38 -10.10 -6.05
C TYR A 111 6.94 -9.00 -5.07
N LEU A 112 6.51 -7.88 -5.63
CA LEU A 112 5.83 -6.81 -4.91
C LEU A 112 4.32 -7.04 -5.05
N ARG A 113 3.62 -7.18 -3.93
CA ARG A 113 2.14 -7.18 -3.88
C ARG A 113 1.68 -5.93 -3.15
N VAL A 114 0.77 -5.17 -3.76
CA VAL A 114 0.19 -3.95 -3.17
C VAL A 114 -1.31 -4.07 -3.16
N ARG A 115 -1.92 -3.87 -1.99
CA ARG A 115 -3.37 -3.71 -1.83
C ARG A 115 -3.69 -2.26 -1.52
N TYR A 116 -4.55 -1.67 -2.35
CA TYR A 116 -4.87 -0.27 -2.30
C TYR A 116 -6.32 -0.04 -2.66
N GLU A 117 -6.87 1.06 -2.18
CA GLU A 117 -8.19 1.54 -2.57
C GLU A 117 -8.06 2.95 -3.13
N CYS A 118 -9.11 3.37 -3.83
CA CYS A 118 -9.25 4.76 -4.26
C CYS A 118 -10.21 5.45 -3.31
N ARG A 119 -9.84 6.64 -2.84
CA ARG A 119 -10.65 7.47 -1.96
C ARG A 119 -11.03 8.75 -2.66
N ARG A 120 -12.23 9.25 -2.43
CA ARG A 120 -12.68 10.58 -2.87
C ARG A 120 -13.47 11.23 -1.76
N ARG A 121 -13.60 12.55 -1.81
CA ARG A 121 -14.63 13.24 -1.01
C ARG A 121 -15.99 12.86 -1.57
N CYS A 122 -16.86 12.34 -0.72
CA CYS A 122 -18.29 12.36 -0.95
C CYS A 122 -18.75 13.80 -0.70
N LYS A 123 -19.66 14.27 -1.54
CA LYS A 123 -20.54 15.37 -1.14
C LYS A 123 -21.72 14.78 -0.39
#